data_AF-A0A0B2SNL8-F1
#
_entry.id   AF-A0A0B2SNL8-F1
#
_cell.length_a   1.000
_cell.length_b   1.000
_cell.length_c   1.000
_cell.angle_alpha   90.00
_cell.angle_beta   90.00
_cell.angle_gamma   90.00
#
_symmetry.space_group_name_H-M   'P 1'
#
loop_
_entity.id
_entity.type
_entity.pdbx_description
1 polymer ?
#
loop_
_entity_poly.entity_id
_entity_poly.type
_entity_poly.pdbx_seq_one_letter_code
_entity_poly.pdbx_strand_id
1 'polypeptide(L)'
;MMWALEYDPNLFWMYEDVDDKSEESKGRLKSLRHYGKYERENMKNGGKNGEDPPLPISVFLVASVLKDKSTMLLQQARGLDDVVKILNDVNGNLDAKKACVAALKLHKKYLKKKNYF
;
A
#
# COMPACT_ATOMS: atom_id res chain seq x y z
N MET A 1 6.33 -10.94 -1.74
CA MET A 1 5.03 -10.90 -2.46
C MET A 1 4.45 -9.48 -2.59
N MET A 2 4.47 -8.63 -1.55
CA MET A 2 3.95 -7.25 -1.64
C MET A 2 4.73 -6.33 -2.58
N TRP A 3 6.05 -6.46 -2.64
CA TRP A 3 6.91 -5.63 -3.50
C TRP A 3 6.53 -5.76 -4.99
N ALA A 4 6.08 -6.96 -5.40
CA ALA A 4 5.59 -7.20 -6.76
C ALA A 4 4.19 -6.59 -7.01
N LEU A 5 3.43 -6.27 -5.97
CA LEU A 5 2.13 -5.60 -6.09
C LEU A 5 2.32 -4.10 -6.34
N GLU A 6 3.29 -3.48 -5.65
CA GLU A 6 3.65 -2.06 -5.73
C GLU A 6 4.66 -1.71 -6.82
N TYR A 7 5.10 -2.70 -7.60
CA TYR A 7 6.12 -2.49 -8.62
C TYR A 7 5.70 -1.39 -9.60
N ASP A 8 6.45 -0.30 -9.61
CA ASP A 8 6.42 0.75 -10.62
C ASP A 8 7.74 0.71 -11.41
N PRO A 9 7.71 0.44 -12.73
CA PRO A 9 8.90 0.47 -13.58
C PRO A 9 9.56 1.86 -13.69
N ASN A 10 8.90 2.93 -13.26
CA ASN A 10 9.44 4.29 -13.20
C ASN A 10 10.06 4.64 -11.84
N LEU A 11 9.94 3.77 -10.83
CA LEU A 11 10.53 3.99 -9.50
C LEU A 11 12.05 4.20 -9.57
N PHE A 12 12.72 3.57 -10.55
CA PHE A 12 14.14 3.74 -10.81
C PHE A 12 14.55 5.21 -10.99
N TRP A 13 13.73 6.00 -11.67
CA TRP A 13 14.02 7.42 -11.94
C TRP A 13 13.96 8.32 -10.71
N MET A 14 13.41 7.83 -9.58
CA MET A 14 13.46 8.56 -8.32
C MET A 14 14.80 8.41 -7.60
N TYR A 15 15.63 7.42 -7.98
CA TYR A 15 16.94 7.17 -7.39
C TYR A 15 18.10 7.75 -8.21
N GLU A 16 17.86 8.04 -9.49
CA GLU A 16 18.79 8.83 -10.29
C GLU A 16 18.46 10.31 -10.11
N ASP A 17 19.37 11.06 -9.48
CA ASP A 17 19.34 12.52 -9.51
C ASP A 17 19.48 12.95 -10.98
N VAL A 18 18.36 13.38 -11.57
CA VAL A 18 18.30 13.81 -12.98
C VAL A 18 18.99 15.16 -13.17
N ASP A 19 20.32 15.16 -13.17
CA ASP A 19 21.10 16.09 -13.99
C ASP A 19 21.11 15.57 -15.44
N ASP A 20 19.94 15.58 -16.08
CA ASP A 20 19.85 16.14 -17.44
C ASP A 20 18.44 16.01 -18.01
N LYS A 21 18.03 17.16 -18.56
CA LYS A 21 16.80 17.38 -19.31
C LYS A 21 16.81 16.56 -20.60
N SER A 22 16.33 15.31 -20.56
CA SER A 22 15.82 14.67 -21.77
C SER A 22 14.31 14.50 -21.68
N GLU A 23 13.62 15.29 -22.50
CA GLU A 23 12.18 15.24 -22.80
C GLU A 23 11.73 13.89 -23.41
N GLU A 24 12.62 12.90 -23.47
CA GLU A 24 12.36 11.55 -24.01
C GLU A 24 11.69 10.62 -22.97
N SER A 25 11.74 10.99 -21.68
CA SER A 25 11.14 10.22 -20.57
C SER A 25 9.60 10.31 -20.51
N LYS A 26 8.99 11.33 -21.14
CA LYS A 26 7.53 11.52 -21.17
C LYS A 26 6.80 10.56 -22.11
N GLY A 27 7.53 9.77 -22.91
CA GLY A 27 6.98 9.18 -24.14
C GLY A 27 6.70 7.67 -24.15
N ARG A 28 7.10 6.88 -23.17
CA ARG A 28 6.65 5.47 -23.13
C ARG A 28 5.43 5.35 -22.23
N LEU A 29 4.26 5.43 -22.86
CA LEU A 29 3.05 4.73 -22.43
C LEU A 29 3.37 3.22 -22.34
N LYS A 30 4.19 2.82 -21.35
CA LYS A 30 4.43 1.42 -21.02
C LYS A 30 3.06 0.89 -20.63
N SER A 31 2.62 -0.17 -21.29
CA SER A 31 1.29 -0.71 -21.01
C SER A 31 1.17 -0.97 -19.50
N LEU A 32 -0.02 -0.76 -18.94
CA LEU A 32 -0.34 -1.09 -17.54
C LEU A 32 0.16 -2.49 -17.16
N ARG A 33 0.37 -3.42 -18.11
CA ARG A 33 0.89 -4.77 -17.89
C ARG A 33 2.29 -4.85 -17.26
N HIS A 34 3.07 -3.77 -17.25
CA HIS A 34 4.39 -3.77 -16.60
C HIS A 34 4.33 -3.37 -15.13
N TYR A 35 3.26 -2.70 -14.71
CA TYR A 35 3.05 -2.31 -13.32
C TYR A 35 2.63 -3.52 -12.49
N GLY A 36 2.94 -3.49 -11.20
CA GLY A 36 2.37 -4.43 -10.24
C GLY A 36 0.84 -4.35 -10.24
N LYS A 37 0.17 -5.46 -9.89
CA LYS A 37 -1.30 -5.54 -9.94
C LYS A 37 -1.97 -4.40 -9.16
N TYR A 38 -1.36 -3.96 -8.06
CA TYR A 38 -1.85 -2.84 -7.26
C TYR A 38 -1.59 -1.52 -7.96
N GLU A 39 -0.39 -1.29 -8.49
CA GLU A 39 -0.04 0.00 -9.09
C GLU A 39 -0.91 0.29 -10.32
N ARG A 40 -1.25 -0.75 -11.08
CA ARG A 40 -2.27 -0.67 -12.14
C ARG A 40 -3.63 -0.17 -11.65
N GLU A 41 -4.06 -0.66 -10.49
CA GLU A 41 -5.35 -0.34 -9.92
C GLU A 41 -5.34 1.06 -9.30
N ASN A 42 -4.22 1.49 -8.73
CA ASN A 42 -3.98 2.84 -8.24
C ASN A 42 -4.09 3.88 -9.38
N MET A 43 -3.40 3.65 -10.49
CA MET A 43 -3.45 4.51 -11.68
C MET A 43 -4.88 4.65 -12.25
N LYS A 44 -5.72 3.62 -12.15
CA LYS A 44 -7.13 3.65 -12.58
C LYS A 44 -8.04 4.45 -11.64
N ASN A 45 -7.70 4.54 -10.36
CA ASN A 45 -8.55 5.13 -9.32
C ASN A 45 -8.17 6.59 -8.97
N GLY A 46 -7.40 7.27 -9.82
CA GLY A 46 -7.07 8.69 -9.63
C GLY A 46 -5.76 8.97 -8.90
N GLY A 47 -4.84 8.00 -8.80
CA GLY A 47 -3.50 8.19 -8.21
C GLY A 47 -2.61 9.25 -8.88
N LYS A 48 -3.11 9.97 -9.89
CA LYS A 48 -2.42 11.06 -10.61
C LYS A 48 -2.73 12.47 -10.10
N ASN A 49 -3.71 12.64 -9.21
CA ASN A 49 -4.28 13.97 -8.93
C ASN A 49 -3.88 14.57 -7.58
N GLY A 50 -3.02 13.92 -6.79
CA GLY A 50 -2.52 14.47 -5.53
C GLY A 50 -1.04 14.79 -5.60
N GLU A 51 -0.63 15.92 -5.04
CA GLU A 51 0.78 16.34 -4.91
C GLU A 51 1.64 15.27 -4.21
N ASP A 52 1.03 14.49 -3.30
CA ASP A 52 1.69 13.38 -2.62
C ASP A 52 1.40 12.01 -3.24
N PRO A 53 2.42 11.16 -3.43
CA PRO A 53 2.21 9.76 -3.81
C PRO A 53 1.32 9.05 -2.78
N PRO A 54 0.46 8.11 -3.23
CA PRO A 54 -0.39 7.37 -2.32
C PRO A 54 0.45 6.52 -1.36
N LEU A 55 0.00 6.42 -0.11
CA LEU A 55 0.68 5.63 0.92
C LEU A 55 0.90 4.18 0.45
N PRO A 56 2.03 3.55 0.79
CA PRO A 56 2.32 2.19 0.36
C PRO A 56 1.31 1.18 0.93
N ILE A 57 1.00 0.13 0.18
CA ILE A 57 0.12 -0.99 0.55
C ILE A 57 0.56 -1.66 1.85
N SER A 58 1.85 -1.61 2.18
CA SER A 58 2.38 -2.13 3.44
C SER A 58 1.74 -1.47 4.67
N VAL A 59 1.48 -0.16 4.63
CA VAL A 59 0.76 0.56 5.69
C VAL A 59 -0.66 0.04 5.82
N PHE A 60 -1.34 -0.20 4.69
CA PHE A 60 -2.69 -0.75 4.69
C PHE A 60 -2.73 -2.23 5.10
N LEU A 61 -1.66 -2.98 4.86
CA LEU A 61 -1.52 -4.34 5.37
C LEU A 61 -1.47 -4.32 6.90
N VAL A 62 -0.59 -3.51 7.49
CA VAL A 62 -0.53 -3.35 8.95
C VAL A 62 -1.87 -2.89 9.51
N ALA A 63 -2.49 -1.86 8.90
CA ALA A 63 -3.82 -1.40 9.31
C ALA A 63 -4.89 -2.50 9.22
N SER A 64 -4.82 -3.37 8.21
CA SER A 64 -5.77 -4.49 8.07
C SER A 64 -5.62 -5.51 9.20
N VAL A 65 -4.38 -5.81 9.62
CA VAL A 65 -4.08 -6.73 10.71
C VAL A 65 -4.51 -6.14 12.06
N LEU A 66 -4.19 -4.86 12.31
CA LEU A 66 -4.63 -4.16 13.51
C LEU A 66 -6.16 -4.09 13.60
N LYS A 67 -6.83 -3.85 12.47
CA LYS A 67 -8.29 -3.82 12.41
C LYS A 67 -8.91 -5.18 12.72
N ASP A 68 -8.34 -6.26 12.17
CA ASP A 68 -8.80 -7.63 12.44
C ASP A 68 -8.74 -7.97 13.94
N LYS A 69 -7.74 -7.46 14.64
CA LYS A 69 -7.55 -7.66 16.08
C LYS A 69 -8.07 -6.51 16.95
N SER A 70 -8.80 -5.56 16.37
CA SER A 70 -9.19 -4.33 17.06
C SER A 70 -10.02 -4.61 18.32
N THR A 71 -10.91 -5.59 18.29
CA THR A 71 -11.71 -5.98 19.47
C THR A 71 -10.83 -6.53 20.59
N MET A 72 -9.90 -7.43 20.28
CA MET A 72 -8.97 -7.98 21.26
C MET A 72 -8.04 -6.91 21.83
N LEU A 73 -7.47 -6.07 20.96
CA LEU A 73 -6.59 -4.97 21.38
C LEU A 73 -7.32 -3.99 22.30
N LEU A 74 -8.54 -3.58 21.95
CA LEU A 74 -9.29 -2.61 22.76
C LEU A 74 -9.82 -3.17 24.08
N GLN A 75 -10.09 -4.48 24.15
CA GLN A 75 -10.69 -5.09 25.35
C GLN A 75 -9.67 -5.74 26.28
N GLN A 76 -8.58 -6.27 25.74
CA GLN A 76 -7.65 -7.12 26.48
C GLN A 76 -6.31 -6.45 26.75
N ALA A 77 -5.87 -5.50 25.92
CA ALA A 77 -4.59 -4.85 26.13
C ALA A 77 -4.69 -3.78 27.24
N ARG A 78 -3.90 -3.95 28.31
CA ARG A 78 -3.78 -2.99 29.41
C ARG A 78 -2.48 -2.20 29.37
N GLY A 79 -1.53 -2.65 28.56
CA GLY A 79 -0.25 -1.99 28.33
C GLY A 79 0.44 -2.50 27.05
N LEU A 80 1.64 -1.99 26.80
CA LEU A 80 2.42 -2.34 25.59
C LEU A 80 2.71 -3.84 25.51
N ASP A 81 3.02 -4.48 26.64
CA ASP A 81 3.34 -5.92 26.69
C ASP A 81 2.17 -6.78 26.18
N ASP A 82 0.94 -6.41 26.53
CA ASP A 82 -0.25 -7.11 26.04
C ASP A 82 -0.46 -6.88 24.53
N VAL A 83 -0.19 -5.67 24.05
CA VAL A 83 -0.24 -5.37 22.61
C VAL A 83 0.76 -6.24 21.85
N VAL A 84 2.01 -6.29 22.32
CA VAL A 84 3.07 -7.11 21.71
C VAL A 84 2.69 -8.59 21.72
N LYS A 85 2.16 -9.09 22.83
CA LYS A 85 1.69 -10.48 22.95
C LYS A 85 0.58 -10.78 21.94
N ILE A 86 -0.46 -9.96 21.89
CA ILE A 86 -1.59 -10.14 20.97
C ILE A 86 -1.11 -10.16 19.52
N LEU A 87 -0.22 -9.23 19.12
CA LEU A 87 0.28 -9.14 17.74
C LEU A 87 1.24 -10.28 17.37
N ASN A 88 2.06 -10.77 18.31
CA ASN A 88 2.93 -11.93 18.09
C ASN A 88 2.12 -13.20 17.81
N ASP A 89 1.00 -13.41 18.52
CA ASP A 89 0.10 -14.54 18.27
C ASP A 89 -0.52 -14.50 16.86
N VAL A 90 -0.71 -13.30 16.28
CA VAL A 90 -1.20 -13.16 14.91
C VAL A 90 -0.17 -13.62 13.88
N ASN A 91 1.10 -13.30 14.09
CA ASN A 91 2.15 -13.59 13.11
C ASN A 91 2.25 -15.10 12.82
N GLY A 92 1.95 -15.96 13.80
CA GLY A 92 1.94 -17.40 13.66
C GLY A 92 0.71 -17.99 12.93
N ASN A 93 -0.37 -17.24 12.74
CA ASN A 93 -1.64 -17.74 12.15
C ASN A 93 -2.25 -16.76 11.11
N LEU A 94 -1.44 -15.88 10.53
CA LEU A 94 -1.91 -14.89 9.58
C LEU A 94 -2.12 -15.51 8.18
N ASP A 95 -3.36 -15.48 7.68
CA ASP A 95 -3.65 -15.76 6.27
C ASP A 95 -3.20 -14.57 5.40
N ALA A 96 -2.03 -14.71 4.78
CA ALA A 96 -1.41 -13.67 3.97
C ALA A 96 -2.32 -13.19 2.82
N LYS A 97 -3.09 -14.09 2.20
CA LYS A 97 -3.98 -13.74 1.08
C LYS A 97 -5.16 -12.89 1.58
N LYS A 98 -5.79 -13.30 2.68
CA LYS A 98 -6.89 -12.53 3.29
C LYS A 98 -6.43 -11.15 3.75
N ALA A 99 -5.27 -11.07 4.41
CA ALA A 99 -4.69 -9.82 4.85
C ALA A 99 -4.43 -8.86 3.66
N CYS A 100 -3.81 -9.37 2.58
CA CYS A 100 -3.59 -8.56 1.38
C CYS A 100 -4.91 -8.09 0.72
N VAL A 101 -5.93 -8.95 0.66
CA VAL A 101 -7.25 -8.56 0.12
C VAL A 101 -7.92 -7.49 0.99
N ALA A 102 -7.83 -7.60 2.31
CA ALA A 102 -8.35 -6.60 3.25
C ALA A 102 -7.61 -5.26 3.13
N ALA A 103 -6.27 -5.31 3.03
CA ALA A 103 -5.42 -4.15 2.78
C ALA A 103 -5.83 -3.40 1.49
N LEU A 104 -6.04 -4.14 0.40
CA LEU A 104 -6.49 -3.57 -0.88
C LEU A 104 -7.86 -2.89 -0.77
N LYS A 105 -8.79 -3.45 0.02
CA LYS A 105 -10.09 -2.82 0.27
C LYS A 105 -9.94 -1.52 1.04
N LEU A 106 -9.06 -1.47 2.06
CA LEU A 106 -8.80 -0.25 2.83
C LEU A 106 -8.14 0.82 1.96
N HIS A 107 -7.12 0.46 1.18
CA HIS A 107 -6.45 1.36 0.26
C HIS A 107 -7.41 1.97 -0.77
N LYS A 108 -8.27 1.16 -1.39
CA LYS A 108 -9.29 1.66 -2.33
C LYS A 108 -10.25 2.67 -1.70
N LYS A 109 -10.65 2.46 -0.43
CA LYS A 109 -11.50 3.42 0.30
C LYS A 109 -10.75 4.71 0.58
N TYR A 110 -9.47 4.62 0.94
CA TYR A 110 -8.61 5.77 1.18
C TYR A 110 -8.44 6.63 -0.08
N LEU A 111 -8.09 6.02 -1.22
CA LEU A 111 -7.96 6.74 -2.50
C LEU A 111 -9.25 7.45 -2.91
N LYS A 112 -10.39 6.76 -2.82
CA LYS A 112 -11.68 7.37 -3.13
C LYS A 112 -11.94 8.60 -2.27
N LYS A 113 -11.61 8.56 -0.98
CA LYS A 113 -11.78 9.69 -0.06
C LYS A 113 -10.82 10.83 -0.36
N LYS A 114 -9.55 10.53 -0.72
CA LYS A 114 -8.57 11.55 -1.16
C LYS A 114 -9.07 12.33 -2.38
N ASN A 115 -9.82 11.71 -3.29
CA ASN A 115 -10.38 12.39 -4.46
C ASN A 115 -11.56 13.34 -4.17
N TYR A 116 -12.10 13.37 -2.94
CA TYR A 116 -13.18 14.29 -2.55
C TYR A 116 -12.69 15.53 -1.79
N PHE A 117 -11.39 15.61 -1.52
CA PHE A 117 -10.71 16.76 -0.90
C PHE A 117 -9.68 17.31 -1.88
#